data_AF-A0A352RRF4-F1
#
_entry.id   AF-A0A352RRF4-F1
#
_cell.length_a   1.000
_cell.length_b   1.000
_cell.length_c   1.000
_cell.angle_alpha   90.00
_cell.angle_beta   90.00
_cell.angle_gamma   90.00
#
_symmetry.space_group_name_H-M   'P 1'
#
loop_
_entity.id
_entity.type
_entity.pdbx_description
1 polymer ?
#
loop_
_entity_poly.entity_id
_entity_poly.type
_entity_poly.pdbx_seq_one_letter_code
_entity_poly.pdbx_strand_id
1 'polypeptide(L)' 'RIDMSEFMEKHSVSRLIGAPPGYVGYDEGGYLTEAVRRKPYAVILLDEVEKAHPDVFNVLLQ' A
#
# COMPACT_ATOMS: atom_id res chain seq x y z
N ARG A 1 4.32 3.67 9.86
CA ARG A 1 5.25 2.53 9.63
C ARG A 1 4.43 1.43 9.01
N ILE A 2 4.93 0.82 7.94
CA ILE A 2 4.25 -0.26 7.24
C ILE A 2 5.28 -1.38 7.08
N ASP A 3 4.94 -2.58 7.53
CA ASP A 3 5.78 -3.77 7.36
C ASP A 3 5.54 -4.33 5.95
N MET A 4 6.58 -4.37 5.14
CA MET A 4 6.47 -4.81 3.74
C MET A 4 6.40 -6.33 3.58
N SER A 5 6.65 -7.11 4.63
CA SER A 5 6.44 -8.55 4.63
C SER A 5 4.96 -8.94 4.47
N GLU A 6 4.02 -8.05 4.81
CA GLU A 6 2.58 -8.27 4.57
C GLU A 6 2.19 -8.17 3.07
N PHE A 7 3.09 -7.64 2.23
CA PHE A 7 2.87 -7.33 0.82
C PHE A 7 3.69 -8.23 -0.13
N MET A 8 4.07 -9.43 0.34
CA MET A 8 4.82 -10.41 -0.46
C MET A 8 4.02 -11.00 -1.63
N GLU A 9 2.70 -11.08 -1.50
CA GLU A 9 1.84 -11.71 -2.50
C GLU A 9 1.24 -10.66 -3.45
N LYS A 10 1.09 -11.00 -4.73
CA LYS A 10 0.60 -10.05 -5.73
C LYS A 10 -0.75 -9.42 -5.37
N HIS A 11 -1.67 -10.20 -4.82
CA HIS A 11 -3.00 -9.70 -4.47
C HIS A 11 -2.98 -8.80 -3.23
N SER A 12 -2.00 -8.94 -2.32
CA SER A 12 -1.90 -8.07 -1.15
C SER A 12 -1.44 -6.67 -1.49
N VAL A 13 -0.77 -6.45 -2.63
CA VAL A 13 -0.40 -5.12 -3.16
C VAL A 13 -1.61 -4.19 -3.26
N SER A 14 -2.78 -4.71 -3.65
CA SER A 14 -4.01 -3.93 -3.73
C SER A 14 -4.45 -3.35 -2.38
N ARG A 15 -4.13 -4.01 -1.26
CA ARG A 15 -4.42 -3.50 0.10
C ARG A 15 -3.59 -2.27 0.46
N LEU A 16 -2.44 -2.05 -0.20
CA LEU A 16 -1.57 -0.90 0.08
C LEU A 16 -2.20 0.41 -0.40
N ILE A 17 -2.78 0.42 -1.60
CA ILE A 17 -3.33 1.62 -2.24
C ILE A 17 -4.87 1.67 -2.28
N GLY A 18 -5.52 0.52 -2.18
CA GLY A 18 -6.95 0.35 -2.31
C GLY A 18 -7.28 -0.53 -3.53
N ALA A 19 -8.43 -1.20 -3.48
CA ALA A 19 -8.90 -1.93 -4.64
C ALA A 19 -9.23 -0.97 -5.80
N PRO A 20 -9.22 -1.41 -7.07
CA PRO A 20 -9.69 -0.58 -8.18
C PRO A 20 -11.21 -0.34 -8.09
N PRO A 21 -11.75 0.72 -8.74
CA PRO A 21 -13.19 0.92 -8.85
C PRO A 21 -13.90 -0.34 -9.38
N GLY A 22 -14.96 -0.76 -8.69
CA GLY A 22 -15.71 -1.97 -9.06
C GLY A 22 -15.22 -3.29 -8.43
N TYR A 23 -14.16 -3.25 -7.61
CA TYR A 23 -13.70 -4.39 -6.80
C TYR A 23 -14.11 -4.24 -5.32
N VAL A 24 -14.25 -5.37 -4.63
CA VAL A 24 -14.51 -5.41 -3.18
C VAL A 24 -13.39 -4.67 -2.44
N GLY A 25 -13.76 -3.74 -1.55
CA GLY A 25 -12.80 -2.92 -0.79
C GLY A 25 -12.40 -1.59 -1.46
N TYR A 26 -13.05 -1.19 -2.57
CA TYR A 26 -12.80 0.11 -3.21
C TYR A 26 -13.03 1.29 -2.25
N ASP A 27 -14.14 1.26 -1.51
CA ASP A 27 -14.52 2.35 -0.60
C ASP A 27 -13.73 2.36 0.72
N GLU A 28 -13.01 1.29 1.03
CA GLU A 28 -12.21 1.17 2.27
C GLU A 28 -10.87 1.90 2.17
N GLY A 29 -10.44 2.24 0.95
CA GLY A 29 -9.12 2.83 0.69
C GLY A 29 -7.97 1.87 0.97
N GLY A 30 -6.76 2.29 0.63
CA GLY A 30 -5.55 1.53 0.92
C GLY A 30 -4.92 1.93 2.23
N TYR A 31 -4.11 1.05 2.80
CA TYR A 31 -3.37 1.32 4.03
C TYR A 31 -2.52 2.60 3.91
N LEU A 32 -1.82 2.76 2.79
CA LEU A 32 -0.96 3.93 2.52
C LEU A 32 -1.80 5.19 2.23
N THR A 33 -2.82 5.06 1.38
CA THR A 33 -3.63 6.20 0.95
C THR A 33 -4.45 6.77 2.10
N GLU A 34 -5.03 5.91 2.97
CA GLU A 34 -5.74 6.35 4.16
C GLU A 34 -4.81 6.92 5.24
N ALA A 35 -3.61 6.37 5.42
CA ALA A 35 -2.62 6.91 6.34
C ALA A 35 -2.23 8.35 5.97
N VAL A 36 -2.00 8.63 4.67
CA VAL A 36 -1.68 9.96 4.18
C VAL A 36 -2.89 10.89 4.22
N ARG A 37 -4.08 10.41 3.85
CA ARG A 37 -5.31 11.20 3.89
C ARG A 37 -5.63 11.70 5.30
N ARG A 38 -5.43 10.87 6.32
CA ARG A 38 -5.64 11.24 7.73
C ARG A 38 -4.56 12.18 8.27
N LYS A 39 -3.31 12.04 7.80
CA LYS A 39 -2.18 12.88 8.20
C LYS A 39 -1.32 13.27 6.99
N PRO A 40 -1.68 14.35 6.28
CA PRO A 40 -1.03 14.71 5.02
C PRO A 40 0.47 15.05 5.16
N TYR A 41 0.86 15.58 6.32
CA TYR A 41 2.25 15.88 6.64
C TYR A 41 2.78 14.83 7.61
N ALA A 42 3.34 13.77 7.06
CA ALA A 42 3.87 12.64 7.81
C ALA A 42 5.13 12.07 7.15
N VAL A 43 5.94 11.42 7.96
CA VAL A 43 7.01 10.54 7.49
C VAL A 43 6.46 9.11 7.45
N ILE A 44 6.63 8.45 6.31
CA ILE A 44 6.21 7.06 6.11
C ILE A 44 7.45 6.20 6.12
N LEU A 45 7.56 5.32 7.11
CA LEU A 45 8.58 4.29 7.17
C LEU A 45 8.04 3.02 6.53
N LEU A 46 8.72 2.54 5.49
CA LEU A 46 8.53 1.22 4.89
C LEU A 46 9.62 0.31 5.45
N ASP A 47 9.22 -0.70 6.21
CA ASP A 47 10.14 -1.63 6.87
C ASP A 47 10.26 -2.91 6.05
N GLU A 48 11.44 -3.53 6.01
CA GLU A 48 11.75 -4.74 5.23
C GLU A 48 11.32 -4.68 3.75
N VAL A 49 11.53 -3.53 3.09
CA VAL A 49 11.04 -3.26 1.72
C VAL A 49 11.56 -4.25 0.68
N GLU A 50 12.69 -4.88 0.92
CA GLU A 50 13.26 -5.94 0.09
C GLU A 50 12.40 -7.22 0.04
N LYS A 51 11.50 -7.41 1.02
CA LYS A 51 10.57 -8.56 1.05
C LYS A 51 9.27 -8.30 0.27
N ALA A 52 8.98 -7.04 -0.07
CA ALA A 52 7.75 -6.69 -0.78
C ALA A 52 7.69 -7.36 -2.16
N HIS A 53 6.47 -7.64 -2.64
CA HIS A 53 6.28 -8.05 -4.03
C HIS A 53 6.82 -6.95 -4.98
N PRO A 54 7.48 -7.30 -6.10
CA PRO A 54 8.05 -6.31 -7.03
C PRO A 54 7.05 -5.26 -7.53
N ASP A 55 5.77 -5.63 -7.68
CA ASP A 55 4.71 -4.70 -8.08
C ASP A 55 4.49 -3.53 -7.08
N VAL A 56 4.91 -3.66 -5.82
CA VAL A 56 4.90 -2.54 -4.86
C VAL A 56 5.80 -1.40 -5.35
N PHE A 57 6.96 -1.71 -5.91
CA PHE A 57 7.86 -0.67 -6.44
C PHE A 57 7.27 0.05 -7.64
N ASN A 58 6.51 -0.65 -8.50
CA ASN A 58 5.81 -0.02 -9.62
C ASN A 58 4.81 1.04 -9.14
N VAL A 59 4.14 0.79 -8.01
CA VAL A 59 3.20 1.74 -7.39
C VAL A 59 3.94 2.94 -6.80
N LEU A 60 5.09 2.72 -6.15
CA LEU A 60 5.88 3.79 -5.53
C LEU A 60 6.62 4.68 -6.54
N LEU A 61 6.80 4.23 -7.78
CA LEU A 61 7.52 4.91 -8.85
C LEU A 61 6.61 5.62 -9.87
N GLN A 62 5.31 5.76 -9.59
CA GLN A 62 4.38 6.48 -10.47
C GLN A 62 4.80 7.92 -10.78
#